data_AF-A0A953PEY4-F1
#
_entry.id   AF-A0A953PEY4-F1
#
_cell.length_a   1.000
_cell.length_b   1.000
_cell.length_c   1.000
_cell.angle_alpha   90.00
_cell.angle_beta   90.00
_cell.angle_gamma   90.00
#
_symmetry.space_group_name_H-M   'P 1'
#
loop_
_entity.id
_entity.type
_entity.pdbx_description
1 polymer ?
#
loop_
_entity_poly.entity_id
_entity_poly.type
_entity_poly.pdbx_seq_one_letter_code
_entity_poly.pdbx_strand_id
1 'polypeptide(L)'
;MTLDSELRKNLQIVLGIAIVLVGARTAYIVYERYEERKQAEQPKPEHALKADYYITPKKLHPYDLKSARELTRQPVWVRVGYYHTYYPYDVARRKAVFGHEAGTLLPLQKLSIQDVVTDVSPLAPEIKQVMARFALDGKNYAVPVGSEQGGDFKIYSDDIFFLEDPHELYKHWPADVWKAIDNHEVQAGMSELQATCAIGAGMLDGSSTSFSRTLHYANGGKPLTITYHNDKVVEIKAGM
;
A
#
# COMPACT_ATOMS: atom_id res chain seq x y z
N MET A 1 -3.38 -4.28 81.80
CA MET A 1 -2.55 -5.29 81.11
C MET A 1 -1.28 -4.61 80.62
N THR A 2 -0.17 -4.82 81.33
CA THR A 2 1.16 -4.35 80.92
C THR A 2 1.65 -5.25 79.78
N LEU A 3 1.75 -4.68 78.58
CA LEU A 3 2.34 -5.37 77.42
C LEU A 3 3.75 -5.85 77.79
N ASP A 4 3.97 -7.15 77.64
CA ASP A 4 5.23 -7.84 77.90
C ASP A 4 6.38 -7.15 77.15
N SER A 5 7.52 -7.00 77.82
CA SER A 5 8.65 -6.19 77.33
C SER A 5 9.25 -6.76 76.05
N GLU A 6 9.27 -8.09 75.91
CA GLU A 6 9.69 -8.77 74.69
C GLU A 6 8.72 -8.51 73.53
N LEU A 7 7.42 -8.47 73.81
CA LEU A 7 6.38 -8.26 72.80
C LEU A 7 6.44 -6.83 72.25
N ARG A 8 6.73 -5.83 73.09
CA ARG A 8 7.01 -4.45 72.63
C ARG A 8 8.27 -4.36 71.77
N LYS A 9 9.35 -5.04 72.16
CA LYS A 9 10.61 -5.04 71.41
C LYS A 9 10.45 -5.71 70.05
N ASN A 10 9.77 -6.84 69.98
CA ASN A 10 9.48 -7.54 68.73
C ASN A 10 8.56 -6.72 67.82
N LEU A 11 7.55 -6.04 68.38
CA LEU A 11 6.66 -5.15 67.63
C LEU A 11 7.41 -3.95 67.04
N GLN A 12 8.34 -3.34 67.79
CA GLN A 12 9.19 -2.25 67.30
C GLN A 12 10.12 -2.69 66.17
N ILE A 13 10.68 -3.90 66.25
CA ILE A 13 11.53 -4.47 65.19
C ILE A 13 10.70 -4.72 63.92
N VAL A 14 9.52 -5.34 64.05
CA VAL A 14 8.63 -5.60 62.92
C VAL A 14 8.17 -4.28 62.27
N LEU A 15 7.83 -3.28 63.07
CA LEU A 15 7.44 -1.96 62.57
C LEU A 15 8.60 -1.26 61.85
N GLY A 16 9.81 -1.35 62.39
CA GLY A 16 11.02 -0.84 61.73
C GLY A 16 11.27 -1.50 60.39
N ILE A 17 11.15 -2.83 60.31
CA ILE A 17 11.27 -3.58 59.05
C ILE A 17 10.19 -3.16 58.05
N ALA A 18 8.94 -3.02 58.50
CA ALA A 18 7.84 -2.59 57.64
C ALA A 18 8.07 -1.19 57.04
N ILE A 19 8.59 -0.25 57.84
CA ILE A 19 8.93 1.11 57.37
C ILE A 19 10.05 1.07 56.33
N VAL A 20 11.09 0.26 56.56
CA VAL A 20 12.20 0.10 55.60
C VAL A 20 11.69 -0.50 54.29
N LEU A 21 10.82 -1.51 54.33
CA LEU A 21 10.24 -2.13 53.14
C LEU A 21 9.38 -1.15 52.33
N VAL A 22 8.56 -0.34 53.01
CA VAL A 22 7.75 0.69 52.35
C VAL A 22 8.64 1.78 51.74
N GLY A 23 9.70 2.20 52.45
CA GLY A 23 10.67 3.17 51.95
C GLY A 23 11.39 2.67 50.70
N ALA A 24 11.88 1.44 50.72
CA ALA A 24 12.54 0.80 49.57
C ALA A 24 11.59 0.66 48.37
N ARG A 25 10.33 0.23 48.60
CA ARG A 25 9.33 0.11 47.54
C ARG A 25 8.99 1.46 46.93
N THR A 26 8.87 2.50 47.75
CA THR A 26 8.58 3.87 47.28
C THR A 26 9.73 4.42 46.45
N ALA A 27 10.98 4.24 46.91
CA ALA A 27 12.17 4.64 46.16
C ALA A 27 12.26 3.93 44.80
N TYR A 28 11.96 2.63 44.77
CA TYR A 28 11.91 1.85 43.54
C TYR A 28 10.85 2.37 42.55
N ILE A 29 9.64 2.68 43.02
CA ILE A 29 8.58 3.25 42.17
C ILE A 29 8.95 4.63 41.63
N VAL A 30 9.62 5.46 42.44
CA VAL A 30 10.11 6.77 41.98
C VAL A 30 11.20 6.61 40.92
N TYR A 31 12.09 5.63 41.08
CA TYR A 31 13.11 5.31 40.10
C TYR A 31 12.50 4.81 38.77
N GLU A 32 11.56 3.87 38.81
CA GLU A 32 10.82 3.42 37.62
C GLU A 32 10.13 4.59 36.91
N ARG A 33 9.41 5.44 37.66
CA ARG A 33 8.74 6.61 37.09
C ARG A 33 9.71 7.64 36.53
N TYR A 34 10.90 7.76 37.09
CA TYR A 34 11.93 8.65 36.58
C TYR A 34 12.50 8.12 35.25
N GLU A 35 12.79 6.82 35.17
CA GLU A 35 13.22 6.17 33.92
C GLU A 35 12.13 6.23 32.84
N GLU A 36 10.86 5.97 33.19
CA GLU A 36 9.71 6.13 32.30
C GLU A 36 9.53 7.58 31.83
N ARG A 37 9.70 8.57 32.72
CA ARG A 37 9.66 9.99 32.34
C ARG A 37 10.81 10.35 31.42
N LYS A 38 12.01 9.87 31.69
CA LYS A 38 13.19 10.08 30.85
C LYS A 38 13.02 9.46 29.47
N GLN A 39 12.29 8.34 29.37
CA GLN A 39 11.86 7.75 28.09
C GLN A 39 10.72 8.53 27.43
N ALA A 40 9.78 9.10 28.20
CA ALA A 40 8.67 9.91 27.69
C ALA A 40 9.11 11.34 27.27
N GLU A 41 10.19 11.85 27.84
CA GLU A 41 10.85 13.12 27.52
C GLU A 41 11.81 12.99 26.32
N GLN A 42 12.14 11.76 25.89
CA GLN A 42 12.69 11.59 24.55
C GLN A 42 11.63 12.12 23.58
N PRO A 43 11.99 13.03 22.65
CA PRO A 43 11.03 13.56 21.69
C PRO A 43 10.43 12.37 20.96
N LYS A 44 9.17 12.06 21.24
CA LYS A 44 8.37 11.19 20.37
C LYS A 44 8.53 11.83 19.00
N PRO A 45 9.01 11.10 17.98
CA PRO A 45 9.02 11.64 16.64
C PRO A 45 7.60 12.11 16.38
N GLU A 46 7.41 13.43 16.23
CA GLU A 46 6.16 13.95 15.72
C GLU A 46 5.94 13.16 14.44
N HIS A 47 4.89 12.34 14.41
CA HIS A 47 4.51 11.67 13.19
C HIS A 47 4.09 12.79 12.26
N ALA A 48 5.05 13.30 11.49
CA ALA A 48 4.82 14.31 10.48
C ALA A 48 3.62 13.83 9.68
N LEU A 49 2.55 14.62 9.70
CA LEU A 49 1.33 14.30 9.00
C LEU A 49 1.72 13.95 7.56
N LYS A 50 1.46 12.70 7.16
CA LYS A 50 1.90 12.21 5.87
C LYS A 50 1.09 12.94 4.81
N ALA A 51 1.73 13.85 4.08
CA ALA A 51 1.08 14.63 3.03
C ALA A 51 0.33 13.74 2.02
N ASP A 52 0.89 12.56 1.72
CA ASP A 52 0.30 11.51 0.89
C ASP A 52 -1.14 11.14 1.31
N TYR A 53 -1.48 11.22 2.61
CA TYR A 53 -2.77 10.77 3.13
C TYR A 53 -3.87 11.81 2.94
N TYR A 54 -3.51 13.05 2.59
CA TYR A 54 -4.45 14.13 2.30
C TYR A 54 -4.73 14.27 0.80
N ILE A 55 -4.02 13.53 -0.03
CA ILE A 55 -4.27 13.48 -1.46
C ILE A 55 -5.35 12.45 -1.71
N THR A 56 -6.49 12.91 -2.24
CA THR A 56 -7.60 12.06 -2.66
C THR A 56 -7.71 12.15 -4.17
N PRO A 57 -7.11 11.22 -4.94
CA PRO A 57 -7.18 11.24 -6.39
C PRO A 57 -8.62 11.19 -6.87
N LYS A 58 -8.92 11.91 -7.96
CA LYS A 58 -10.23 11.86 -8.59
C LYS A 58 -10.57 10.44 -9.03
N LYS A 59 -11.80 10.03 -8.76
CA LYS A 59 -12.39 8.75 -9.14
C LYS A 59 -13.54 8.95 -10.12
N LEU A 60 -13.73 8.00 -11.03
CA LEU A 60 -14.79 8.01 -12.02
C LEU A 60 -16.06 7.31 -11.51
N HIS A 61 -15.91 6.30 -10.66
CA HIS A 61 -16.99 5.45 -10.17
C HIS A 61 -17.91 4.89 -11.28
N PRO A 62 -17.36 4.28 -12.33
CA PRO A 62 -18.18 3.77 -13.42
C PRO A 62 -19.01 2.56 -12.97
N TYR A 63 -20.27 2.54 -13.38
CA TYR A 63 -21.24 1.50 -13.03
C TYR A 63 -21.92 0.90 -14.27
N ASP A 64 -21.56 1.35 -15.46
CA ASP A 64 -22.01 0.81 -16.74
C ASP A 64 -20.98 1.13 -17.85
N LEU A 65 -21.20 0.62 -19.06
CA LEU A 65 -20.31 0.93 -20.20
C LEU A 65 -20.30 2.42 -20.58
N LYS A 66 -21.39 3.15 -20.34
CA LYS A 66 -21.49 4.55 -20.75
C LYS A 66 -20.61 5.43 -19.88
N SER A 67 -20.70 5.27 -18.56
CA SER A 67 -19.86 5.91 -17.55
C SER A 67 -18.42 5.47 -17.68
N ALA A 68 -18.13 4.19 -17.93
CA ALA A 68 -16.76 3.72 -18.14
C ALA A 68 -16.08 4.39 -19.36
N ARG A 69 -16.83 4.73 -20.42
CA ARG A 69 -16.30 5.47 -21.57
C ARG A 69 -15.86 6.89 -21.26
N GLU A 70 -16.14 7.43 -20.08
CA GLU A 70 -15.54 8.71 -19.68
C GLU A 70 -14.01 8.62 -19.56
N LEU A 71 -13.44 7.41 -19.39
CA LEU A 71 -12.00 7.15 -19.53
C LEU A 71 -11.42 7.59 -20.88
N THR A 72 -12.25 7.73 -21.92
CA THR A 72 -11.80 8.17 -23.26
C THR A 72 -11.59 9.68 -23.37
N ARG A 73 -12.05 10.46 -22.38
CA ARG A 73 -11.99 11.93 -22.42
C ARG A 73 -10.62 12.51 -22.09
N GLN A 74 -9.77 11.73 -21.42
CA GLN A 74 -8.46 12.17 -20.98
C GLN A 74 -7.51 10.98 -20.83
N PRO A 75 -6.18 11.20 -20.89
CA PRO A 75 -5.24 10.16 -20.55
C PRO A 75 -5.40 9.72 -19.10
N VAL A 76 -4.99 8.49 -18.82
CA VAL A 76 -4.97 7.89 -17.49
C VAL A 76 -3.59 7.29 -17.23
N TRP A 77 -3.24 7.12 -15.96
CA TRP A 77 -1.94 6.57 -15.54
C TRP A 77 -2.15 5.28 -14.77
N VAL A 78 -1.38 4.24 -15.07
CA VAL A 78 -1.49 2.95 -14.40
C VAL A 78 -1.08 3.08 -12.94
N ARG A 79 -2.02 2.78 -12.03
CA ARG A 79 -1.81 2.86 -10.59
C ARG A 79 -1.06 1.65 -10.04
N VAL A 80 -1.37 0.46 -10.54
CA VAL A 80 -0.75 -0.79 -10.12
C VAL A 80 -0.08 -1.45 -11.31
N GLY A 81 1.22 -1.16 -11.45
CA GLY A 81 2.04 -1.77 -12.49
C GLY A 81 2.17 -3.29 -12.34
N TYR A 82 2.43 -3.96 -13.44
CA TYR A 82 2.65 -5.40 -13.59
C TYR A 82 1.50 -6.32 -13.15
N TYR A 83 0.35 -5.77 -12.76
CA TYR A 83 -0.79 -6.55 -12.29
C TYR A 83 -1.77 -6.93 -13.39
N HIS A 84 -2.03 -6.01 -14.33
CA HIS A 84 -3.01 -6.24 -15.40
C HIS A 84 -2.34 -6.65 -16.71
N THR A 85 -2.63 -7.87 -17.16
CA THR A 85 -2.27 -8.35 -18.49
C THR A 85 -3.16 -7.70 -19.55
N TYR A 86 -2.56 -7.27 -20.65
CA TYR A 86 -3.28 -6.78 -21.83
C TYR A 86 -3.06 -7.70 -23.03
N TYR A 87 -4.02 -7.64 -23.95
CA TYR A 87 -4.13 -8.54 -25.09
C TYR A 87 -4.17 -7.74 -26.39
N PRO A 88 -3.65 -8.27 -27.52
CA PRO A 88 -3.88 -7.67 -28.83
C PRO A 88 -5.38 -7.53 -29.09
N TYR A 89 -5.78 -6.45 -29.74
CA TYR A 89 -7.18 -6.17 -30.05
C TYR A 89 -7.40 -6.06 -31.56
N ASP A 90 -8.24 -6.94 -32.10
CA ASP A 90 -8.68 -6.91 -33.50
C ASP A 90 -9.84 -5.92 -33.63
N VAL A 91 -9.55 -4.73 -34.16
CA VAL A 91 -10.55 -3.66 -34.35
C VAL A 91 -11.63 -4.05 -35.35
N ALA A 92 -11.30 -4.83 -36.39
CA ALA A 92 -12.25 -5.25 -37.41
C ALA A 92 -13.27 -6.25 -36.85
N ARG A 93 -12.80 -7.19 -36.02
CA ARG A 93 -13.67 -8.17 -35.34
C ARG A 93 -14.25 -7.66 -34.02
N ARG A 94 -13.75 -6.52 -33.53
CA ARG A 94 -14.08 -5.92 -32.22
C ARG A 94 -13.84 -6.87 -31.05
N LYS A 95 -12.73 -7.63 -31.10
CA LYS A 95 -12.40 -8.65 -30.10
C LYS A 95 -10.95 -8.60 -29.64
N ALA A 96 -10.74 -8.86 -28.36
CA ALA A 96 -9.44 -9.17 -27.80
C ALA A 96 -9.01 -10.59 -28.17
N VAL A 97 -7.73 -10.77 -28.43
CA VAL A 97 -7.13 -12.08 -28.72
C VAL A 97 -6.66 -12.70 -27.40
N PHE A 98 -7.60 -13.21 -26.61
CA PHE A 98 -7.34 -13.75 -25.26
C PHE A 98 -6.33 -14.91 -25.24
N GLY A 99 -6.16 -15.63 -26.35
CA GLY A 99 -5.17 -16.70 -26.47
C GLY A 99 -3.71 -16.21 -26.59
N HIS A 100 -3.48 -14.90 -26.66
CA HIS A 100 -2.15 -14.33 -26.76
C HIS A 100 -2.00 -13.12 -25.84
N GLU A 101 -1.29 -13.30 -24.73
CA GLU A 101 -0.90 -12.20 -23.85
C GLU A 101 0.15 -11.34 -24.55
N ALA A 102 -0.06 -10.02 -24.59
CA ALA A 102 0.92 -9.09 -25.17
C ALA A 102 1.90 -8.55 -24.14
N GLY A 103 1.50 -8.53 -22.86
CA GLY A 103 2.32 -8.07 -21.74
C GLY A 103 1.47 -7.62 -20.57
N THR A 104 2.11 -6.99 -19.58
CA THR A 104 1.44 -6.34 -18.45
C THR A 104 1.64 -4.83 -18.51
N LEU A 105 0.66 -4.09 -17.98
CA LEU A 105 0.75 -2.63 -17.90
C LEU A 105 1.91 -2.20 -16.98
N LEU A 106 2.71 -1.22 -17.40
CA LEU A 106 3.86 -0.76 -16.61
C LEU A 106 3.40 0.21 -15.49
N PRO A 107 4.16 0.32 -14.39
CA PRO A 107 3.89 1.30 -13.35
C PRO A 107 3.85 2.72 -13.92
N LEU A 108 2.84 3.50 -13.52
CA LEU A 108 2.58 4.88 -13.98
C LEU A 108 2.52 5.07 -15.51
N GLN A 109 2.39 4.00 -16.28
CA GLN A 109 2.31 4.08 -17.73
C GLN A 109 1.13 4.97 -18.12
N LYS A 110 1.41 6.00 -18.90
CA LYS A 110 0.38 6.87 -19.45
C LYS A 110 -0.33 6.16 -20.61
N LEU A 111 -1.65 6.02 -20.50
CA LEU A 111 -2.49 5.38 -21.50
C LEU A 111 -3.54 6.37 -22.01
N SER A 112 -3.72 6.39 -23.33
CA SER A 112 -4.88 7.04 -23.94
C SER A 112 -5.92 5.98 -24.25
N ILE A 113 -6.95 5.90 -23.40
CA ILE A 113 -8.07 4.97 -23.64
C ILE A 113 -8.89 5.49 -24.82
N GLN A 114 -9.12 4.62 -25.80
CA GLN A 114 -9.81 4.98 -27.03
C GLN A 114 -11.27 4.54 -27.03
N ASP A 115 -11.59 3.46 -26.32
CA ASP A 115 -12.95 2.96 -26.16
C ASP A 115 -13.01 2.00 -24.95
N VAL A 116 -14.22 1.78 -24.44
CA VAL A 116 -14.51 0.74 -23.46
C VAL A 116 -15.62 -0.15 -24.02
N VAL A 117 -15.33 -1.44 -24.11
CA VAL A 117 -16.17 -2.45 -24.76
C VAL A 117 -16.37 -3.65 -23.86
N THR A 118 -17.36 -4.48 -24.15
CA THR A 118 -17.46 -5.82 -23.58
C THR A 118 -16.95 -6.84 -24.56
N ASP A 119 -16.24 -7.85 -24.07
CA ASP A 119 -15.86 -9.04 -24.84
C ASP A 119 -16.01 -10.29 -23.99
N VAL A 120 -16.08 -11.46 -24.62
CA VAL A 120 -16.25 -12.75 -23.94
C VAL A 120 -14.97 -13.55 -24.08
N SER A 121 -14.34 -13.84 -22.94
CA SER A 121 -13.18 -14.73 -22.91
C SER A 121 -13.62 -16.18 -23.14
N PRO A 122 -12.93 -16.95 -24.00
CA PRO A 122 -13.22 -18.37 -24.18
C PRO A 122 -13.14 -19.20 -22.89
N LEU A 123 -12.36 -18.73 -21.90
CA LEU A 123 -12.19 -19.40 -20.61
C LEU A 123 -13.37 -19.18 -19.64
N ALA A 124 -14.19 -18.15 -19.88
CA ALA A 124 -15.31 -17.79 -19.04
C ALA A 124 -16.49 -17.30 -19.92
N PRO A 125 -17.13 -18.19 -20.70
CA PRO A 125 -18.12 -17.81 -21.70
C PRO A 125 -19.38 -17.16 -21.12
N GLU A 126 -19.66 -17.38 -19.84
CA GLU A 126 -20.82 -16.83 -19.13
C GLU A 126 -20.61 -15.41 -18.58
N ILE A 127 -19.37 -14.92 -18.55
CA ILE A 127 -19.00 -13.62 -17.99
C ILE A 127 -18.44 -12.76 -19.10
N LYS A 128 -19.09 -11.63 -19.39
CA LYS A 128 -18.52 -10.65 -20.32
C LYS A 128 -17.47 -9.84 -19.57
N GLN A 129 -16.26 -9.76 -20.10
CA GLN A 129 -15.23 -8.87 -19.58
C GLN A 129 -15.45 -7.46 -20.12
N VAL A 130 -15.33 -6.46 -19.25
CA VAL A 130 -15.25 -5.06 -19.66
C VAL A 130 -13.80 -4.74 -19.96
N MET A 131 -13.52 -4.31 -21.18
CA MET A 131 -12.19 -4.12 -21.74
C MET A 131 -11.97 -2.65 -22.09
N ALA A 132 -10.88 -2.06 -21.61
CA ALA A 132 -10.44 -0.74 -22.05
C ALA A 132 -9.46 -0.88 -23.21
N ARG A 133 -9.80 -0.30 -24.37
CA ARG A 133 -8.96 -0.32 -25.58
C ARG A 133 -7.99 0.85 -25.55
N PHE A 134 -6.74 0.59 -25.90
CA PHE A 134 -5.71 1.61 -26.08
C PHE A 134 -4.79 1.24 -27.23
N ALA A 135 -3.96 2.19 -27.67
CA ALA A 135 -2.88 1.91 -28.61
C ALA A 135 -1.53 2.07 -27.93
N LEU A 136 -0.59 1.20 -28.29
CA LEU A 136 0.80 1.23 -27.87
C LEU A 136 1.66 0.88 -29.09
N ASP A 137 2.66 1.70 -29.39
CA ASP A 137 3.56 1.53 -30.53
C ASP A 137 2.84 1.28 -31.88
N GLY A 138 1.73 1.99 -32.10
CA GLY A 138 0.91 1.88 -33.31
C GLY A 138 0.05 0.61 -33.41
N LYS A 139 0.07 -0.26 -32.40
CA LYS A 139 -0.76 -1.47 -32.32
C LYS A 139 -1.91 -1.27 -31.34
N ASN A 140 -3.00 -1.99 -31.57
CA ASN A 140 -4.20 -1.92 -30.74
C ASN A 140 -4.20 -3.03 -29.71
N TYR A 141 -4.49 -2.66 -28.47
CA TYR A 141 -4.54 -3.55 -27.32
C TYR A 141 -5.78 -3.30 -26.48
N ALA A 142 -6.11 -4.27 -25.63
CA ALA A 142 -7.18 -4.14 -24.67
C ALA A 142 -6.77 -4.78 -23.34
N VAL A 143 -7.14 -4.12 -22.24
CA VAL A 143 -6.90 -4.59 -20.87
C VAL A 143 -8.24 -4.79 -20.16
N PRO A 144 -8.44 -5.87 -19.40
CA PRO A 144 -9.65 -6.06 -18.60
C PRO A 144 -9.70 -5.04 -17.46
N VAL A 145 -10.81 -4.34 -17.36
CA VAL A 145 -11.09 -3.33 -16.32
C VAL A 145 -12.35 -3.65 -15.51
N GLY A 146 -12.99 -4.78 -15.79
CA GLY A 146 -14.20 -5.20 -15.09
C GLY A 146 -14.88 -6.40 -15.74
N SER A 147 -16.09 -6.67 -15.29
CA SER A 147 -16.95 -7.73 -15.80
C SER A 147 -18.42 -7.31 -15.80
N GLU A 148 -19.20 -7.90 -16.68
CA GLU A 148 -20.66 -7.83 -16.72
C GLU A 148 -21.23 -9.25 -16.61
N GLN A 149 -22.18 -9.42 -15.71
CA GLN A 149 -22.92 -10.67 -15.53
C GLN A 149 -24.38 -10.35 -15.28
N GLY A 150 -25.27 -10.81 -16.17
CA GLY A 150 -26.71 -10.62 -16.02
C GLY A 150 -27.17 -9.17 -16.05
N GLY A 151 -26.42 -8.27 -16.71
CA GLY A 151 -26.67 -6.84 -16.73
C GLY A 151 -25.99 -6.05 -15.60
N ASP A 152 -25.48 -6.74 -14.58
CA ASP A 152 -24.74 -6.11 -13.48
C ASP A 152 -23.27 -5.91 -13.85
N PHE A 153 -22.81 -4.67 -13.77
CA PHE A 153 -21.43 -4.29 -14.04
C PHE A 153 -20.63 -4.18 -12.76
N LYS A 154 -19.44 -4.78 -12.76
CA LYS A 154 -18.38 -4.56 -11.76
C LYS A 154 -17.16 -4.02 -12.48
N ILE A 155 -16.90 -2.73 -12.33
CA ILE A 155 -15.82 -2.03 -13.04
C ILE A 155 -14.86 -1.46 -12.00
N TYR A 156 -13.58 -1.78 -12.16
CA TYR A 156 -12.53 -1.48 -11.18
C TYR A 156 -11.55 -0.43 -11.70
N SER A 157 -11.91 0.35 -12.72
CA SER A 157 -10.98 1.28 -13.37
C SER A 157 -10.31 2.27 -12.42
N ASP A 158 -10.97 2.66 -11.33
CA ASP A 158 -10.42 3.58 -10.32
C ASP A 158 -9.32 2.94 -9.44
N ASP A 159 -9.30 1.61 -9.37
CA ASP A 159 -8.25 0.85 -8.69
C ASP A 159 -7.07 0.59 -9.64
N ILE A 160 -7.33 0.58 -10.95
CA ILE A 160 -6.35 0.32 -12.01
C ILE A 160 -5.64 1.60 -12.45
N PHE A 161 -6.36 2.73 -12.48
CA PHE A 161 -5.88 3.97 -13.08
C PHE A 161 -6.02 5.18 -12.15
N PHE A 162 -5.04 6.08 -12.23
CA PHE A 162 -5.21 7.48 -11.88
C PHE A 162 -5.78 8.25 -13.06
N LEU A 163 -6.79 9.08 -12.79
CA LEU A 163 -7.34 10.02 -13.77
C LEU A 163 -6.47 11.29 -13.91
N GLU A 164 -5.66 11.57 -12.90
CA GLU A 164 -4.78 12.74 -12.83
C GLU A 164 -3.33 12.28 -12.85
N ASP A 165 -2.42 13.12 -13.35
CA ASP A 165 -1.00 12.80 -13.40
C ASP A 165 -0.45 12.64 -11.98
N PRO A 166 0.11 11.46 -11.62
CA PRO A 166 0.70 11.23 -10.30
C PRO A 166 1.80 12.24 -9.95
N HIS A 167 2.56 12.74 -10.92
CA HIS A 167 3.60 13.76 -10.69
C HIS A 167 3.01 15.07 -10.16
N GLU A 168 1.81 15.44 -10.63
CA GLU A 168 1.10 16.62 -10.18
C GLU A 168 0.39 16.37 -8.85
N LEU A 169 -0.22 15.18 -8.68
CA LEU A 169 -0.87 14.76 -7.44
C LEU A 169 0.10 14.79 -6.25
N TYR A 170 1.28 14.18 -6.42
CA TYR A 170 2.30 14.05 -5.38
C TYR A 170 3.52 14.95 -5.65
N LYS A 171 3.29 16.18 -6.10
CA LYS A 171 4.36 17.17 -6.38
C LYS A 171 5.29 17.49 -5.20
N HIS A 172 4.88 17.15 -3.97
CA HIS A 172 5.70 17.30 -2.76
C HIS A 172 6.73 16.18 -2.60
N TRP A 173 6.67 15.12 -3.40
CA TRP A 173 7.72 14.11 -3.40
C TRP A 173 9.03 14.68 -4.00
N PRO A 174 10.18 14.39 -3.37
CA PRO A 174 11.47 14.82 -3.88
C PRO A 174 11.77 14.30 -5.29
N ALA A 175 12.59 15.04 -6.05
CA ALA A 175 12.91 14.72 -7.44
C ALA A 175 13.71 13.40 -7.59
N ASP A 176 14.53 13.04 -6.61
CA ASP A 176 15.24 11.76 -6.56
C ASP A 176 14.31 10.57 -6.38
N VAL A 177 13.23 10.74 -5.58
CA VAL A 177 12.17 9.73 -5.44
C VAL A 177 11.45 9.55 -6.78
N TRP A 178 11.04 10.63 -7.44
CA TRP A 178 10.40 10.55 -8.75
C TRP A 178 11.29 9.89 -9.80
N LYS A 179 12.57 10.27 -9.86
CA LYS A 179 13.54 9.65 -10.76
C LYS A 179 13.65 8.14 -10.55
N ALA A 180 13.65 7.69 -9.30
CA ALA A 180 13.68 6.26 -8.99
C ALA A 180 12.37 5.55 -9.39
N ILE A 181 11.21 6.17 -9.16
CA ILE A 181 9.91 5.67 -9.62
C ILE A 181 9.89 5.51 -11.14
N ASP A 182 10.33 6.53 -11.89
CA ASP A 182 10.36 6.53 -13.36
C ASP A 182 11.31 5.46 -13.93
N ASN A 183 12.36 5.11 -13.19
CA ASN A 183 13.28 4.03 -13.52
C ASN A 183 12.78 2.64 -13.07
N HIS A 184 11.60 2.58 -12.45
CA HIS A 184 11.04 1.38 -11.81
C HIS A 184 11.97 0.78 -10.73
N GLU A 185 12.54 1.64 -9.90
CA GLU A 185 13.46 1.30 -8.82
C GLU A 185 12.89 1.71 -7.45
N VAL A 186 13.19 0.90 -6.43
CA VAL A 186 12.88 1.22 -5.04
C VAL A 186 14.17 1.51 -4.28
N GLN A 187 14.12 2.51 -3.40
CA GLN A 187 15.25 2.96 -2.60
C GLN A 187 14.89 3.01 -1.11
N ALA A 188 15.91 2.96 -0.25
CA ALA A 188 15.73 3.12 1.19
C ALA A 188 15.06 4.47 1.51
N GLY A 189 14.12 4.47 2.46
CA GLY A 189 13.37 5.66 2.84
C GLY A 189 12.15 5.98 1.96
N MET A 190 11.92 5.25 0.87
CA MET A 190 10.66 5.35 0.13
C MET A 190 9.47 4.86 0.96
N SER A 191 8.28 5.43 0.73
CA SER A 191 7.03 4.91 1.29
C SER A 191 6.51 3.70 0.52
N GLU A 192 5.56 2.97 1.09
CA GLU A 192 4.90 1.87 0.38
C GLU A 192 4.15 2.36 -0.86
N LEU A 193 3.57 3.56 -0.81
CA LEU A 193 2.91 4.19 -1.95
C LEU A 193 3.92 4.50 -3.07
N GLN A 194 5.08 5.06 -2.72
CA GLN A 194 6.17 5.33 -3.68
C GLN A 194 6.69 4.03 -4.30
N ALA A 195 6.90 2.99 -3.50
CA ALA A 195 7.28 1.68 -4.00
C ALA A 195 6.19 1.08 -4.92
N THR A 196 4.90 1.27 -4.58
CA THR A 196 3.80 0.79 -5.41
C THR A 196 3.78 1.50 -6.78
N CYS A 197 4.02 2.81 -6.79
CA CYS A 197 4.17 3.58 -8.02
C CYS A 197 5.41 3.15 -8.83
N ALA A 198 6.49 2.74 -8.18
CA ALA A 198 7.72 2.31 -8.85
C ALA A 198 7.61 0.90 -9.46
N ILE A 199 7.06 -0.06 -8.72
CA ILE A 199 7.21 -1.50 -9.03
C ILE A 199 5.91 -2.32 -8.91
N GLY A 200 4.76 -1.68 -8.75
CA GLY A 200 3.46 -2.36 -8.65
C GLY A 200 3.09 -2.80 -7.24
N ALA A 201 2.02 -3.58 -7.09
CA ALA A 201 1.50 -3.96 -5.77
C ALA A 201 2.37 -5.02 -5.07
N GLY A 202 2.58 -4.82 -3.78
CA GLY A 202 3.18 -5.81 -2.89
C GLY A 202 2.14 -6.68 -2.22
N MET A 203 2.43 -7.97 -2.06
CA MET A 203 1.62 -8.92 -1.30
C MET A 203 2.17 -9.04 0.12
N LEU A 204 1.30 -8.96 1.12
CA LEU A 204 1.69 -9.06 2.52
C LEU A 204 2.26 -10.46 2.82
N ASP A 205 3.45 -10.48 3.41
CA ASP A 205 3.94 -11.70 4.07
C ASP A 205 3.17 -11.92 5.38
N GLY A 206 2.95 -13.17 5.77
CA GLY A 206 2.17 -13.53 6.96
C GLY A 206 2.76 -13.01 8.29
N SER A 207 3.96 -12.40 8.24
CA SER A 207 4.74 -11.91 9.37
C SER A 207 4.68 -10.37 9.55
N SER A 208 3.48 -9.78 9.61
CA SER A 208 3.33 -8.34 9.88
C SER A 208 3.12 -8.02 11.37
N THR A 209 3.84 -7.02 11.89
CA THR A 209 3.54 -6.35 13.17
C THR A 209 2.98 -4.96 12.91
N SER A 210 2.47 -4.27 13.94
CA SER A 210 1.92 -2.91 13.79
C SER A 210 2.94 -1.86 13.32
N PHE A 211 4.24 -2.13 13.44
CA PHE A 211 5.33 -1.18 13.13
C PHE A 211 6.25 -1.64 12.00
N SER A 212 6.23 -2.94 11.68
CA SER A 212 7.05 -3.54 10.63
C SER A 212 6.21 -4.47 9.77
N ARG A 213 6.27 -4.28 8.45
CA ARG A 213 5.60 -5.12 7.45
C ARG A 213 6.56 -5.49 6.34
N THR A 214 6.51 -6.76 5.94
CA THR A 214 7.28 -7.28 4.81
C THR A 214 6.34 -7.56 3.66
N LEU A 215 6.65 -7.02 2.49
CA LEU A 215 5.87 -7.20 1.27
C LEU A 215 6.70 -7.88 0.18
N HIS A 216 6.07 -8.78 -0.55
CA HIS A 216 6.63 -9.42 -1.74
C HIS A 216 6.08 -8.78 -3.01
N TYR A 217 6.96 -8.30 -3.86
CA TYR A 217 6.65 -7.67 -5.14
C TYR A 217 7.07 -8.57 -6.28
N ALA A 218 6.20 -8.79 -7.25
CA ALA A 218 6.54 -9.51 -8.47
C ALA A 218 7.48 -8.70 -9.38
N ASN A 219 7.35 -7.37 -9.37
CA ASN A 219 8.22 -6.40 -10.06
C ASN A 219 8.59 -6.82 -11.49
N GLY A 220 7.57 -7.08 -12.32
CA GLY A 220 7.76 -7.45 -13.72
C GLY A 220 8.64 -8.70 -13.95
N GLY A 221 8.64 -9.65 -13.01
CA GLY A 221 9.45 -10.87 -13.09
C GLY A 221 10.84 -10.75 -12.43
N LYS A 222 11.13 -9.65 -11.74
CA LYS A 222 12.34 -9.46 -10.92
C LYS A 222 11.93 -9.33 -9.45
N PRO A 223 11.50 -10.43 -8.81
CA PRO A 223 10.82 -10.36 -7.53
C PRO A 223 11.68 -9.68 -6.46
N LEU A 224 11.04 -8.90 -5.60
CA LEU A 224 11.66 -8.20 -4.48
C LEU A 224 10.90 -8.47 -3.19
N THR A 225 11.63 -8.62 -2.10
CA THR A 225 11.08 -8.64 -0.74
C THR A 225 11.51 -7.36 -0.06
N ILE A 226 10.54 -6.54 0.37
CA ILE A 226 10.79 -5.22 0.95
C ILE A 226 10.22 -5.16 2.34
N THR A 227 11.06 -4.77 3.30
CA THR A 227 10.65 -4.55 4.69
C THR A 227 10.44 -3.05 4.90
N TYR A 228 9.27 -2.70 5.43
CA TYR A 228 8.91 -1.35 5.81
C TYR A 228 8.85 -1.23 7.32
N HIS A 229 9.45 -0.17 7.85
CA HIS A 229 9.27 0.25 9.23
C HIS A 229 8.64 1.64 9.23
N ASN A 230 7.50 1.81 9.91
CA ASN A 230 6.73 3.07 9.89
C ASN A 230 6.48 3.61 8.47
N ASP A 231 6.14 2.72 7.51
CA ASP A 231 5.89 3.05 6.10
C ASP A 231 7.13 3.63 5.38
N LYS A 232 8.32 3.20 5.79
CA LYS A 232 9.57 3.55 5.13
C LYS A 232 10.36 2.30 4.85
N VAL A 233 10.84 2.16 3.61
CA VAL A 233 11.72 1.06 3.20
C VAL A 233 12.98 1.10 4.06
N VAL A 234 13.20 0.02 4.80
CA VAL A 234 14.42 -0.19 5.61
C VAL A 234 15.29 -1.31 5.07
N GLU A 235 14.72 -2.22 4.28
CA GLU A 235 15.44 -3.33 3.68
C GLU A 235 14.83 -3.71 2.33
N ILE A 236 15.69 -4.00 1.35
CA ILE A 236 15.32 -4.50 0.03
C ILE A 236 16.15 -5.75 -0.24
N LYS A 237 15.49 -6.86 -0.52
CA LYS A 237 16.11 -8.15 -0.87
C LYS A 237 15.57 -8.63 -2.21
N ALA A 238 16.38 -9.39 -2.94
CA ALA A 238 15.85 -10.21 -4.03
C ALA A 238 14.81 -11.19 -3.47
N GLY A 239 13.65 -11.26 -4.12
CA GLY A 239 12.62 -12.26 -3.83
C GLY A 239 12.97 -13.60 -4.47
N MET A 240 12.35 -14.66 -3.95
CA MET A 240 12.33 -15.98 -4.61
C MET A 240 11.18 -16.06 -5.60
#